data_AF-A0A7W2IK26-F1
#
_entry.id   AF-A0A7W2IK26-F1
#
_cell.length_a   1.000
_cell.length_b   1.000
_cell.length_c   1.000
_cell.angle_alpha   90.00
_cell.angle_beta   90.00
_cell.angle_gamma   90.00
#
_symmetry.space_group_name_H-M   'P 1'
#
loop_
_entity.id
_entity.type
_entity.pdbx_description
1 polymer ?
#
loop_
_entity_poly.entity_id
_entity_poly.type
_entity_poly.pdbx_seq_one_letter_code
_entity_poly.pdbx_strand_id
1 'polypeptide(L)'
;MQYIRNAFEIVLMLIALVIICFFLAYAWPDAKYGLAAWVQAVGSITAILGAFTIARMQTQREREAQQERRNDLRANRILLAVMHGLHVRKILNEFEVALSKKTMLNGAFEYQEHRLAIALRGLESISFEDLHEGDAHCIARTVIMVSDLYSGMISKTGAHTKESLRETVNKFNTAIINEMAILARTYEAVTGRPPVP
;
A
#
# COMPACT_ATOMS: atom_id res chain seq x y z
N MET A 1 20.79 14.08 18.74
CA MET A 1 22.10 14.03 19.42
C MET A 1 23.13 13.13 18.73
N GLN A 2 22.75 11.97 18.16
CA GLN A 2 23.69 11.02 17.54
C GLN A 2 24.54 11.62 16.40
N TYR A 3 23.97 12.49 15.57
CA TYR A 3 24.69 13.17 14.48
C TYR A 3 25.82 14.09 14.95
N ILE A 4 25.63 14.79 16.07
CA ILE A 4 26.65 15.72 16.62
C ILE A 4 27.84 14.94 17.18
N ARG A 5 27.58 13.79 17.82
CA ARG A 5 28.64 12.91 18.32
C ARG A 5 29.49 12.33 17.19
N ASN A 6 28.84 11.83 16.13
CA ASN A 6 29.52 11.27 14.96
C ASN A 6 30.36 12.34 14.24
N ALA A 7 29.87 13.58 14.11
CA ALA A 7 30.64 14.67 13.50
C ALA A 7 31.90 15.00 14.31
N PHE A 8 31.79 15.04 15.63
CA PHE A 8 32.93 15.29 16.51
C PHE A 8 33.99 14.18 16.45
N GLU A 9 33.56 12.92 16.45
CA GLU A 9 34.45 11.75 16.31
C GLU A 9 35.22 11.77 14.97
N ILE A 10 34.55 12.12 13.86
CA ILE A 10 35.18 12.26 12.53
C ILE A 10 36.23 13.38 12.53
N VAL A 11 35.91 14.53 13.11
CA VAL A 11 36.86 15.67 13.19
C VAL A 11 38.10 15.29 14.00
N LEU A 12 37.94 14.61 15.13
CA LEU A 12 39.06 14.10 15.93
C LEU A 12 39.93 13.10 15.17
N MET A 13 39.33 12.16 14.43
CA MET A 13 40.09 11.23 13.59
C MET A 13 40.90 11.95 12.51
N LEU A 14 40.33 12.95 11.86
CA LEU A 14 41.03 13.74 10.84
C LEU A 14 42.21 14.51 11.44
N ILE A 15 42.03 15.13 12.61
CA ILE A 15 43.12 15.84 13.31
C ILE A 15 44.23 14.86 13.70
N ALA A 16 43.89 13.70 14.28
CA ALA A 16 44.87 12.68 14.64
C ALA A 16 45.65 12.17 13.43
N LEU A 17 44.97 11.95 12.30
CA LEU A 17 45.61 11.54 11.04
C LEU A 17 46.62 12.60 10.55
N VAL A 18 46.24 13.88 10.58
CA VAL A 18 47.13 14.99 10.20
C VAL A 18 48.38 15.01 11.09
N ILE A 19 48.22 14.86 12.40
CA ILE A 19 49.34 14.82 13.37
C ILE A 19 50.28 13.65 13.06
N ILE A 20 49.73 12.45 12.82
CA ILE A 20 50.50 11.26 12.47
C ILE A 20 51.27 11.48 11.17
N CYS A 21 50.63 12.01 10.13
CA CYS A 21 51.30 12.35 8.87
C CYS A 21 52.45 13.36 9.06
N PHE A 22 52.26 14.37 9.91
CA PHE A 22 53.27 15.36 10.21
C PHE A 22 54.48 14.75 10.94
N PHE A 23 54.23 13.86 11.90
CA PHE A 23 55.27 13.16 12.64
C PHE A 23 56.09 12.21 11.74
N LEU A 24 55.41 11.46 10.87
CA LEU A 24 56.05 10.58 9.88
C LEU A 24 56.91 11.36 8.87
N ALA A 25 56.45 12.53 8.42
CA ALA A 25 57.23 13.41 7.54
C ALA A 25 58.49 13.95 8.22
N TYR A 26 58.43 14.24 9.52
CA TYR A 26 59.58 14.69 10.31
C TYR A 26 60.60 13.57 10.57
N ALA A 27 60.13 12.35 10.86
CA ALA A 27 60.99 11.22 11.21
C ALA A 27 61.80 10.65 10.01
N TRP A 28 61.34 10.82 8.77
CA TRP A 28 62.03 10.35 7.56
C TRP A 28 62.29 11.47 6.54
N PRO A 29 63.28 12.34 6.80
CA PRO A 29 63.54 13.52 5.97
C PRO A 29 64.05 13.21 4.56
N ASP A 30 64.61 12.01 4.30
CA ASP A 30 65.16 11.62 2.99
C ASP A 30 64.12 10.99 2.04
N ALA A 31 62.92 10.68 2.52
CA ALA A 31 61.84 10.08 1.74
C ALA A 31 61.01 11.11 0.92
N LYS A 32 61.62 12.25 0.56
CA LYS A 32 60.94 13.48 0.08
C LYS A 32 60.03 13.30 -1.13
N TYR A 33 60.26 12.28 -1.97
CA TYR A 33 59.48 12.05 -3.19
C TYR A 33 58.48 10.88 -3.09
N GLY A 34 58.59 9.99 -2.10
CA GLY A 34 57.77 8.77 -2.02
C GLY A 34 56.60 8.86 -1.05
N LEU A 35 56.76 9.56 0.08
CA LEU A 35 55.78 9.56 1.17
C LEU A 35 54.46 10.24 0.77
N ALA A 36 54.54 11.41 0.14
CA ALA A 36 53.36 12.16 -0.29
C ALA A 36 52.53 11.39 -1.33
N ALA A 37 53.19 10.72 -2.29
CA ALA A 37 52.53 9.90 -3.30
C ALA A 37 51.81 8.69 -2.67
N TRP A 38 52.42 8.06 -1.66
CA TRP A 38 51.80 6.93 -0.95
C TRP A 38 50.58 7.35 -0.14
N VAL A 39 50.67 8.47 0.60
CA VAL A 39 49.54 9.02 1.37
C VAL A 39 48.38 9.38 0.45
N GLN A 40 48.65 9.99 -0.71
CA GLN A 40 47.64 10.30 -1.71
C GLN A 40 46.97 9.04 -2.27
N ALA A 41 47.76 8.00 -2.60
CA ALA A 41 47.23 6.75 -3.11
C ALA A 41 46.29 6.07 -2.08
N VAL A 42 46.73 5.96 -0.82
CA VAL A 42 45.90 5.40 0.26
C VAL A 42 44.64 6.24 0.51
N GLY A 43 44.77 7.57 0.50
CA GLY A 43 43.64 8.48 0.63
C GLY A 43 42.61 8.30 -0.49
N SER A 44 43.07 8.18 -1.73
CA SER A 44 42.19 7.96 -2.89
C SER A 44 41.45 6.62 -2.83
N ILE A 45 42.13 5.53 -2.45
CA ILE A 45 41.52 4.21 -2.27
C ILE A 45 40.46 4.27 -1.15
N THR A 46 40.79 4.92 -0.03
CA THR A 46 39.87 5.06 1.11
C THR A 46 38.65 5.89 0.74
N ALA A 47 38.83 6.97 -0.01
CA ALA A 47 37.74 7.80 -0.51
C ALA A 47 36.80 7.02 -1.44
N ILE A 48 37.35 6.20 -2.35
CA ILE A 48 36.56 5.34 -3.25
C ILE A 48 35.77 4.30 -2.45
N LEU A 49 36.39 3.63 -1.48
CA LEU A 49 35.71 2.66 -0.61
C LEU A 49 34.60 3.31 0.24
N GLY A 50 34.85 4.53 0.75
CA GLY A 50 33.87 5.33 1.47
C GLY A 50 32.67 5.68 0.59
N ALA A 51 32.93 6.19 -0.63
CA ALA A 51 31.89 6.52 -1.60
C ALA A 51 31.04 5.31 -1.97
N PHE A 52 31.67 4.15 -2.18
CA PHE A 52 30.96 2.90 -2.50
C PHE A 52 30.07 2.43 -1.35
N THR A 53 30.53 2.56 -0.10
CA THR A 53 29.75 2.21 1.09
C THR A 53 28.52 3.11 1.23
N ILE A 54 28.69 4.42 1.03
CA ILE A 54 27.59 5.39 1.04
C ILE A 54 26.59 5.09 -0.08
N ALA A 55 27.06 4.82 -1.28
CA ALA A 55 26.19 4.48 -2.43
C ALA A 55 25.36 3.22 -2.16
N ARG A 56 25.96 2.17 -1.56
CA ARG A 56 25.24 0.96 -1.15
C ARG A 56 24.18 1.26 -0.10
N MET A 57 24.51 2.04 0.93
CA MET A 57 23.56 2.44 1.97
C MET A 57 22.39 3.26 1.41
N GLN A 58 22.64 4.18 0.47
CA GLN A 58 21.60 4.95 -0.20
C GLN A 58 20.69 4.06 -1.04
N THR A 59 21.26 3.15 -1.83
CA THR A 59 20.50 2.20 -2.65
C THR A 59 19.62 1.29 -1.78
N GLN A 60 20.14 0.83 -0.65
CA GLN A 60 19.36 -0.01 0.28
C GLN A 60 18.20 0.78 0.90
N ARG A 61 18.45 1.98 1.41
CA ARG A 61 17.39 2.84 1.97
C ARG A 61 16.33 3.20 0.94
N GLU A 62 16.74 3.44 -0.29
CA GLU A 62 15.80 3.73 -1.38
C GLU A 62 14.91 2.52 -1.68
N ARG A 63 15.47 1.31 -1.70
CA ARG A 63 14.71 0.06 -1.86
C ARG A 63 13.74 -0.16 -0.70
N GLU A 64 14.19 0.05 0.53
CA GLU A 64 13.34 -0.05 1.73
C GLU A 64 12.18 0.96 1.67
N ALA A 65 12.47 2.22 1.33
CA ALA A 65 11.44 3.25 1.19
C ALA A 65 10.48 2.97 0.01
N GLN A 66 10.96 2.42 -1.11
CA GLN A 66 10.10 2.00 -2.21
C GLN A 66 9.20 0.83 -1.81
N GLN A 67 9.72 -0.14 -1.04
CA GLN A 67 8.94 -1.26 -0.55
C GLN A 67 7.86 -0.81 0.44
N GLU A 68 8.20 0.11 1.36
CA GLU A 68 7.25 0.70 2.30
C GLU A 68 6.12 1.43 1.55
N ARG A 69 6.46 2.26 0.56
CA ARG A 69 5.46 2.93 -0.30
C ARG A 69 4.56 1.93 -1.04
N ARG A 70 5.11 0.83 -1.55
CA ARG A 70 4.31 -0.22 -2.21
C ARG A 70 3.35 -0.89 -1.22
N ASN A 71 3.81 -1.19 -0.01
CA ASN A 71 2.97 -1.75 1.04
C ASN A 71 1.84 -0.79 1.44
N ASP A 72 2.13 0.51 1.57
CA ASP A 72 1.14 1.54 1.89
C ASP A 72 0.09 1.69 0.77
N LEU A 73 0.53 1.71 -0.50
CA LEU A 73 -0.38 1.74 -1.65
C LEU A 73 -1.28 0.51 -1.70
N ARG A 74 -0.71 -0.68 -1.46
CA ARG A 74 -1.47 -1.93 -1.36
C ARG A 74 -2.49 -1.88 -0.23
N ALA A 75 -2.09 -1.45 0.96
CA ALA A 75 -2.99 -1.31 2.12
C ALA A 75 -4.14 -0.34 1.83
N ASN A 76 -3.85 0.81 1.22
CA ASN A 76 -4.86 1.79 0.83
C ASN A 76 -5.85 1.22 -0.20
N ARG A 77 -5.38 0.45 -1.20
CA ARG A 77 -6.24 -0.21 -2.19
C ARG A 77 -7.16 -1.24 -1.55
N ILE A 78 -6.64 -2.06 -0.64
CA ILE A 78 -7.45 -3.03 0.11
C ILE A 78 -8.49 -2.30 0.98
N LEU A 79 -8.10 -1.22 1.67
CA LEU A 79 -9.01 -0.41 2.48
C LEU A 79 -10.15 0.19 1.65
N LEU A 80 -9.84 0.75 0.48
CA LEU A 80 -10.85 1.26 -0.46
C LEU A 80 -11.83 0.16 -0.85
N ALA A 81 -11.35 -1.04 -1.17
CA ALA A 81 -12.21 -2.17 -1.52
C ALA A 81 -13.13 -2.57 -0.36
N VAL A 82 -12.59 -2.63 0.87
CA VAL A 82 -13.38 -2.90 2.09
C VAL A 82 -14.47 -1.84 2.29
N MET A 83 -14.12 -0.55 2.20
CA MET A 83 -15.09 0.54 2.35
C MET A 83 -16.20 0.48 1.30
N HIS A 84 -15.85 0.26 0.03
CA HIS A 84 -16.85 0.14 -1.02
C HIS A 84 -17.73 -1.10 -0.84
N GLY A 85 -17.17 -2.25 -0.48
CA GLY A 85 -17.98 -3.45 -0.21
C GLY A 85 -18.89 -3.29 1.02
N LEU A 86 -18.46 -2.59 2.07
CA LEU A 86 -19.33 -2.21 3.19
C LEU A 86 -20.45 -1.25 2.76
N HIS A 87 -20.17 -0.31 1.86
CA HIS A 87 -21.20 0.56 1.28
C HIS A 87 -22.20 -0.24 0.47
N VAL A 88 -21.75 -1.18 -0.39
CA VAL A 88 -22.66 -2.08 -1.11
C VAL A 88 -23.53 -2.86 -0.12
N ARG A 89 -22.94 -3.45 0.93
CA ARG A 89 -23.70 -4.15 1.97
C ARG A 89 -24.78 -3.27 2.61
N LYS A 90 -24.45 -2.01 2.92
CA LYS A 90 -25.42 -1.05 3.47
C LYS A 90 -26.59 -0.82 2.50
N ILE A 91 -26.29 -0.63 1.21
CA ILE A 91 -27.30 -0.49 0.15
C ILE A 91 -28.19 -1.74 0.09
N LEU A 92 -27.60 -2.95 0.12
CA LEU A 92 -28.35 -4.21 0.08
C LEU A 92 -29.26 -4.40 1.30
N ASN A 93 -28.79 -4.07 2.49
CA ASN A 93 -29.62 -4.15 3.71
C ASN A 93 -30.81 -3.17 3.63
N GLU A 94 -30.57 -1.93 3.19
CA GLU A 94 -31.64 -0.95 3.02
C GLU A 94 -32.63 -1.38 1.92
N PHE A 95 -32.11 -2.00 0.85
CA PHE A 95 -32.91 -2.56 -0.23
C PHE A 95 -33.76 -3.76 0.25
N GLU A 96 -33.20 -4.65 1.05
CA GLU A 96 -33.94 -5.76 1.68
C GLU A 96 -35.07 -5.24 2.59
N VAL A 97 -34.80 -4.21 3.39
CA VAL A 97 -35.82 -3.55 4.21
C VAL A 97 -36.89 -2.90 3.34
N ALA A 98 -36.53 -2.26 2.23
CA ALA A 98 -37.50 -1.72 1.28
C ALA A 98 -38.34 -2.83 0.65
N LEU A 99 -37.72 -3.94 0.25
CA LEU A 99 -38.42 -5.14 -0.23
C LEU A 99 -39.30 -5.74 0.86
N SER A 100 -38.99 -5.66 2.15
CA SER A 100 -39.92 -6.18 3.17
C SER A 100 -41.25 -5.42 3.23
N LYS A 101 -41.24 -4.13 2.85
CA LYS A 101 -42.42 -3.26 2.89
C LYS A 101 -43.31 -3.54 1.68
N LYS A 102 -44.63 -3.55 1.87
CA LYS A 102 -45.60 -3.89 0.80
C LYS A 102 -45.61 -2.87 -0.35
N THR A 103 -45.19 -1.63 -0.07
CA THR A 103 -45.10 -0.50 -1.00
C THR A 103 -43.65 -0.18 -1.31
N MET A 104 -43.03 -0.97 -2.17
CA MET A 104 -41.82 -0.51 -2.85
C MET A 104 -42.28 0.37 -4.03
N LEU A 105 -42.17 1.68 -3.87
CA LEU A 105 -42.47 2.63 -4.94
C LEU A 105 -41.34 2.57 -5.97
N ASN A 106 -41.65 2.72 -7.26
CA ASN A 106 -40.66 2.70 -8.35
C ASN A 106 -39.46 3.63 -8.08
N GLY A 107 -39.70 4.81 -7.51
CA GLY A 107 -38.61 5.74 -7.14
C GLY A 107 -37.66 5.22 -6.07
N ALA A 108 -38.11 4.35 -5.16
CA ALA A 108 -37.21 3.71 -4.18
C ALA A 108 -36.30 2.66 -4.83
N PHE A 109 -36.75 2.03 -5.92
CA PHE A 109 -35.93 1.11 -6.69
C PHE A 109 -34.87 1.87 -7.50
N GLU A 110 -35.27 2.90 -8.27
CA GLU A 110 -34.36 3.75 -9.06
C GLU A 110 -33.27 4.38 -8.18
N TYR A 111 -33.62 4.84 -6.97
CA TYR A 111 -32.65 5.38 -6.03
C TYR A 111 -31.59 4.35 -5.60
N GLN A 112 -31.99 3.11 -5.35
CA GLN A 112 -31.08 2.06 -4.91
C GLN A 112 -30.22 1.54 -6.07
N GLU A 113 -30.79 1.46 -7.27
CA GLU A 113 -30.04 1.20 -8.50
C GLU A 113 -28.94 2.25 -8.71
N HIS A 114 -29.27 3.54 -8.63
CA HIS A 114 -28.30 4.62 -8.79
C HIS A 114 -27.15 4.54 -7.76
N ARG A 115 -27.47 4.24 -6.50
CA ARG A 115 -26.45 4.08 -5.45
C ARG A 115 -25.57 2.86 -5.67
N LEU A 116 -26.15 1.75 -6.10
CA LEU A 116 -25.38 0.55 -6.43
C LEU A 116 -24.43 0.80 -7.60
N ALA A 117 -24.87 1.57 -8.62
CA ALA A 117 -24.02 1.97 -9.74
C ALA A 117 -22.82 2.83 -9.28
N ILE A 118 -23.02 3.77 -8.36
CA ILE A 118 -21.92 4.57 -7.80
C ILE A 118 -20.94 3.68 -7.03
N ALA A 119 -21.45 2.76 -6.20
CA ALA A 119 -20.61 1.86 -5.42
C ALA A 119 -19.80 0.92 -6.32
N LEU A 120 -20.42 0.40 -7.40
CA LEU A 120 -19.77 -0.43 -8.40
C LEU A 120 -18.63 0.33 -9.11
N ARG A 121 -18.88 1.56 -9.58
CA ARG A 121 -17.83 2.39 -10.18
C ARG A 121 -16.66 2.66 -9.22
N GLY A 122 -16.96 2.82 -7.94
CA GLY A 122 -15.94 2.91 -6.89
C GLY A 122 -15.04 1.68 -6.84
N LEU A 123 -15.64 0.49 -6.84
CA LEU A 123 -14.90 -0.78 -6.89
C LEU A 123 -14.09 -0.95 -8.20
N GLU A 124 -14.68 -0.60 -9.34
CA GLU A 124 -14.02 -0.67 -10.66
C GLU A 124 -12.84 0.31 -10.79
N SER A 125 -12.84 1.41 -10.04
CA SER A 125 -11.76 2.39 -10.05
C SER A 125 -10.49 1.93 -9.31
N ILE A 126 -10.57 0.82 -8.56
CA ILE A 126 -9.43 0.30 -7.79
C ILE A 126 -8.45 -0.36 -8.75
N SER A 127 -7.26 0.25 -8.89
CA SER A 127 -6.18 -0.35 -9.68
C SER A 127 -5.69 -1.66 -9.07
N PHE A 128 -5.51 -2.68 -9.90
CA PHE A 128 -4.91 -3.96 -9.53
C PHE A 128 -3.38 -3.96 -9.56
N GLU A 129 -2.76 -2.86 -9.97
CA GLU A 129 -1.31 -2.70 -9.89
C GLU A 129 -0.85 -2.91 -8.44
N ASP A 130 0.35 -3.45 -8.22
CA ASP A 130 0.95 -3.71 -6.91
C ASP A 130 0.13 -4.54 -5.88
N LEU A 131 -1.04 -5.06 -6.25
CA LEU A 131 -1.80 -5.99 -5.43
C LEU A 131 -1.21 -7.40 -5.58
N HIS A 132 -1.21 -8.14 -4.48
CA HIS A 132 -0.97 -9.57 -4.57
C HIS A 132 -2.13 -10.24 -5.30
N GLU A 133 -1.83 -11.35 -5.97
CA GLU A 133 -2.81 -12.10 -6.77
C GLU A 133 -4.09 -12.44 -6.00
N GLY A 134 -3.96 -12.85 -4.72
CA GLY A 134 -5.11 -13.15 -3.86
C GLY A 134 -6.00 -11.94 -3.57
N ASP A 135 -5.41 -10.75 -3.38
CA ASP A 135 -6.16 -9.52 -3.11
C ASP A 135 -6.88 -9.05 -4.38
N ALA A 136 -6.16 -9.05 -5.50
CA ALA A 136 -6.73 -8.70 -6.80
C ALA A 136 -7.89 -9.65 -7.17
N HIS A 137 -7.73 -10.96 -6.94
CA HIS A 137 -8.79 -11.94 -7.16
C HIS A 137 -10.03 -11.67 -6.31
N CYS A 138 -9.86 -11.40 -5.02
CA CYS A 138 -10.97 -11.10 -4.10
C CYS A 138 -11.72 -9.81 -4.49
N ILE A 139 -10.99 -8.76 -4.85
CA ILE A 139 -11.59 -7.50 -5.32
C ILE A 139 -12.31 -7.71 -6.66
N ALA A 140 -11.68 -8.36 -7.63
CA ALA A 140 -12.29 -8.65 -8.93
C ALA A 140 -13.56 -9.49 -8.79
N ARG A 141 -13.55 -10.50 -7.92
CA ARG A 141 -14.73 -11.31 -7.62
C ARG A 141 -15.85 -10.47 -7.01
N THR A 142 -15.51 -9.55 -6.10
CA THR A 142 -16.48 -8.60 -5.53
C THR A 142 -17.08 -7.71 -6.63
N VAL A 143 -16.26 -7.14 -7.52
CA VAL A 143 -16.72 -6.33 -8.67
C VAL A 143 -17.69 -7.14 -9.54
N ILE A 144 -17.32 -8.36 -9.93
CA ILE A 144 -18.16 -9.24 -10.76
C ILE A 144 -19.51 -9.51 -10.06
N MET A 145 -19.48 -9.88 -8.78
CA MET A 145 -20.71 -10.14 -8.03
C MET A 145 -21.62 -8.91 -7.97
N VAL A 146 -21.07 -7.72 -7.72
CA VAL A 146 -21.86 -6.49 -7.66
C VAL A 146 -22.39 -6.10 -9.04
N SER A 147 -21.60 -6.32 -10.10
CA SER A 147 -22.01 -6.07 -11.48
C SER A 147 -23.13 -7.02 -11.95
N ASP A 148 -23.03 -8.30 -11.60
CA ASP A 148 -24.06 -9.31 -11.87
C ASP A 148 -25.37 -8.97 -11.15
N LEU A 149 -25.27 -8.54 -9.88
CA LEU A 149 -26.42 -8.09 -9.12
C LEU A 149 -27.06 -6.85 -9.74
N TYR A 150 -26.25 -5.84 -10.12
CA TYR A 150 -26.72 -4.62 -10.76
C TYR A 150 -27.44 -4.92 -12.08
N SER A 151 -26.84 -5.75 -12.93
CA SER A 151 -27.44 -6.21 -14.20
C SER A 151 -28.72 -7.01 -13.97
N GLY A 152 -28.74 -7.84 -12.93
CA GLY A 152 -29.92 -8.57 -12.49
C GLY A 152 -31.04 -7.66 -12.00
N MET A 153 -30.72 -6.54 -11.33
CA MET A 153 -31.71 -5.55 -10.91
C MET A 153 -32.31 -4.84 -12.12
N ILE A 154 -31.49 -4.38 -13.07
CA ILE A 154 -31.97 -3.69 -14.28
C ILE A 154 -32.86 -4.61 -15.11
N SER A 155 -32.41 -5.83 -15.40
CA SER A 155 -33.14 -6.77 -16.28
C SER A 155 -34.46 -7.26 -15.69
N LYS A 156 -34.61 -7.31 -14.36
CA LYS A 156 -35.76 -7.90 -13.68
C LYS A 156 -36.86 -6.91 -13.28
N THR A 157 -36.71 -5.63 -13.60
CA THR A 157 -37.72 -4.58 -13.33
C THR A 157 -39.09 -4.85 -13.99
N GLY A 158 -39.19 -5.75 -14.98
CA GLY A 158 -40.44 -5.98 -15.72
C GLY A 158 -41.27 -7.23 -15.38
N ALA A 159 -40.72 -8.27 -14.73
CA ALA A 159 -41.39 -9.60 -14.74
C ALA A 159 -41.21 -10.52 -13.53
N HIS A 160 -40.35 -10.21 -12.55
CA HIS A 160 -40.08 -11.14 -11.44
C HIS A 160 -40.88 -10.87 -10.18
N THR A 161 -41.24 -11.95 -9.48
CA THR A 161 -41.79 -11.89 -8.14
C THR A 161 -40.74 -11.32 -7.19
N LYS A 162 -41.19 -10.36 -6.38
CA LYS A 162 -40.47 -9.73 -5.27
C LYS A 162 -39.62 -10.69 -4.42
N GLU A 163 -40.08 -11.93 -4.28
CA GLU A 163 -39.40 -13.00 -3.54
C GLU A 163 -38.09 -13.46 -4.20
N SER A 164 -38.06 -13.61 -5.53
CA SER A 164 -36.85 -14.02 -6.27
C SER A 164 -35.75 -12.96 -6.14
N LEU A 165 -36.12 -11.68 -6.16
CA LEU A 165 -35.19 -10.58 -5.99
C LEU A 165 -34.63 -10.53 -4.56
N ARG A 166 -35.48 -10.75 -3.55
CA ARG A 166 -35.05 -10.87 -2.16
C ARG A 166 -34.06 -12.02 -1.97
N GLU A 167 -34.35 -13.20 -2.49
CA GLU A 167 -33.44 -14.35 -2.40
C GLU A 167 -32.08 -14.05 -3.04
N THR A 168 -32.10 -13.38 -4.21
CA THR A 168 -30.88 -12.96 -4.91
C THR A 168 -30.07 -12.00 -4.04
N VAL A 169 -30.69 -10.93 -3.52
CA VAL A 169 -30.04 -9.95 -2.64
C VAL A 169 -29.44 -10.61 -1.41
N ASN A 170 -30.15 -11.55 -0.77
CA ASN A 170 -29.67 -12.24 0.41
C ASN A 170 -28.43 -13.11 0.11
N LYS A 171 -28.44 -13.86 -1.00
CA LYS A 171 -27.27 -14.63 -1.45
C LYS A 171 -26.05 -13.74 -1.67
N PHE A 172 -26.25 -12.60 -2.35
CA PHE A 172 -25.17 -11.63 -2.59
C PHE A 172 -24.67 -10.98 -1.29
N ASN A 173 -25.57 -10.64 -0.36
CA ASN A 173 -25.21 -10.05 0.92
C ASN A 173 -24.27 -10.98 1.71
N THR A 174 -24.61 -12.27 1.80
CA THR A 174 -23.74 -13.27 2.45
C THR A 174 -22.40 -13.42 1.74
N ALA A 175 -22.38 -13.46 0.40
CA ALA A 175 -21.14 -13.58 -0.36
C ALA A 175 -20.22 -12.37 -0.17
N ILE A 176 -20.76 -11.14 -0.24
CA ILE A 176 -19.99 -9.91 -0.03
C ILE A 176 -19.43 -9.85 1.39
N ILE A 177 -20.19 -10.25 2.41
CA ILE A 177 -19.68 -10.30 3.79
C ILE A 177 -18.45 -11.21 3.89
N ASN A 178 -18.48 -12.37 3.24
CA ASN A 178 -17.36 -13.31 3.27
C ASN A 178 -16.12 -12.74 2.58
N GLU A 179 -16.26 -12.13 1.40
CA GLU A 179 -15.14 -11.49 0.71
C GLU A 179 -14.58 -10.30 1.50
N MET A 180 -15.44 -9.46 2.07
CA MET A 180 -14.99 -8.32 2.89
C MET A 180 -14.26 -8.77 4.15
N ALA A 181 -14.65 -9.90 4.76
CA ALA A 181 -13.93 -10.47 5.88
C ALA A 181 -12.55 -11.03 5.49
N ILE A 182 -12.38 -11.48 4.24
CA ILE A 182 -11.06 -11.87 3.71
C ILE A 182 -10.20 -10.61 3.53
N LEU A 183 -10.71 -9.59 2.83
CA LEU A 183 -9.97 -8.33 2.60
C LEU A 183 -9.61 -7.61 3.91
N ALA A 184 -10.52 -7.59 4.89
CA ALA A 184 -10.26 -6.99 6.20
C ALA A 184 -9.11 -7.70 6.93
N ARG A 185 -9.06 -9.04 6.88
CA ARG A 185 -7.96 -9.83 7.45
C ARG A 185 -6.64 -9.60 6.71
N THR A 186 -6.68 -9.47 5.38
CA THR A 186 -5.48 -9.15 4.61
C THR A 186 -4.98 -7.73 4.94
N TYR A 187 -5.88 -6.76 5.08
CA TYR A 187 -5.51 -5.40 5.51
C TYR A 187 -4.82 -5.41 6.89
N GLU A 188 -5.38 -6.14 7.85
CA GLU A 188 -4.79 -6.29 9.18
C GLU A 188 -3.43 -6.99 9.14
N ALA A 189 -3.28 -8.02 8.30
CA ALA A 189 -1.99 -8.70 8.11
C ALA A 189 -0.92 -7.78 7.49
N VAL A 190 -1.30 -6.86 6.60
CA VAL A 190 -0.37 -5.91 5.96
C VAL A 190 -0.01 -4.75 6.88
N THR A 191 -0.97 -4.20 7.61
CA THR A 191 -0.79 -2.97 8.39
C THR A 191 -0.56 -3.19 9.88
N GLY A 192 -0.83 -4.41 10.38
CA GLY A 192 -0.88 -4.72 11.81
C GLY A 192 -2.05 -4.06 12.54
N ARG A 193 -3.06 -3.56 11.82
CA ARG A 193 -4.21 -2.84 12.40
C ARG A 193 -5.52 -3.28 11.75
N PRO A 194 -6.62 -3.42 12.50
CA PRO A 194 -7.92 -3.68 11.89
C PRO A 194 -8.35 -2.47 11.02
N PRO A 195 -9.10 -2.70 9.93
CA PRO A 195 -9.67 -1.60 9.15
C PRO A 195 -10.66 -0.81 10.02
N VAL A 196 -10.58 0.52 9.96
CA VAL A 196 -11.47 1.40 10.73
C VAL A 196 -12.88 1.31 10.11
N PRO A 197 -13.92 1.01 10.90
CA PRO A 197 -15.30 0.96 10.42
C PRO A 197 -15.88 2.32 10.08
#